data_AF-A0A1K1YFL9-F1
#
_entry.id   AF-A0A1K1YFL9-F1
#
_cell.length_a   1.000
_cell.length_b   1.000
_cell.length_c   1.000
_cell.angle_alpha   90.00
_cell.angle_beta   90.00
_cell.angle_gamma   90.00
#
_symmetry.space_group_name_H-M   'P 1'
#
loop_
_entity.id
_entity.type
_entity.pdbx_description
1 polymer ?
#
loop_
_entity_poly.entity_id
_entity_poly.type
_entity_poly.pdbx_seq_one_letter_code
_entity_poly.pdbx_strand_id
1 'polypeptide(L)'
;MLDAYEIMLDAELGKAFDVWSGYLDADTGEDQQVSARLRSTLESARAAAAEGDRSCARALVADMYEDAREAGLRWAPLPARPCEADSQTRDYAKDELRQVLPLELREDLDSVAIYLRVTGRRLQAAPGLDAATRQDIIYITARAGMALDFADLTAARRELERLKALARRWGVER
;
A
#
# COMPACT_ATOMS: atom_id res chain seq x y z
N MET A 1 -5.84 3.02 -20.28
CA MET A 1 -6.28 3.30 -18.90
C MET A 1 -5.32 2.51 -18.03
N LEU A 2 -4.53 3.18 -17.18
CA LEU A 2 -3.67 2.45 -16.25
C LEU A 2 -4.57 1.62 -15.34
N ASP A 3 -4.28 0.33 -15.27
CA ASP A 3 -5.02 -0.62 -14.45
C ASP A 3 -4.58 -0.42 -12.99
N ALA A 4 -5.53 -0.14 -12.09
CA ALA A 4 -5.25 -0.02 -10.67
C ALA A 4 -4.59 -1.29 -10.12
N TYR A 5 -4.88 -2.44 -10.73
CA TYR A 5 -4.20 -3.69 -10.41
C TYR A 5 -2.69 -3.65 -10.73
N GLU A 6 -2.30 -3.12 -11.90
CA GLU A 6 -0.89 -2.97 -12.26
C GLU A 6 -0.18 -1.98 -11.34
N ILE A 7 -0.81 -0.85 -11.01
CA ILE A 7 -0.25 0.12 -10.04
C ILE A 7 -0.03 -0.55 -8.67
N MET A 8 -0.98 -1.36 -8.22
CA MET A 8 -0.85 -2.11 -6.96
C MET A 8 0.27 -3.16 -7.03
N LEU A 9 0.47 -3.81 -8.18
CA LEU A 9 1.55 -4.77 -8.39
C LEU A 9 2.93 -4.10 -8.39
N ASP A 10 3.01 -2.90 -8.95
CA ASP A 10 4.27 -2.17 -9.12
C ASP A 10 4.64 -1.33 -7.88
N ALA A 11 3.68 -0.99 -7.03
CA ALA A 11 3.86 -0.12 -5.87
C ALA A 11 4.94 -0.60 -4.89
N GLU A 12 5.11 -1.92 -4.71
CA GLU A 12 6.15 -2.47 -3.83
C GLU A 12 7.55 -2.09 -4.34
N LEU A 13 7.79 -2.31 -5.65
CA LEU A 13 9.07 -2.03 -6.31
C LEU A 13 9.28 -0.53 -6.50
N GLY A 14 8.24 0.20 -6.92
CA GLY A 14 8.28 1.66 -7.05
C GLY A 14 8.69 2.34 -5.75
N LYS A 15 8.04 1.97 -4.63
CA LYS A 15 8.41 2.45 -3.29
C LYS A 15 9.87 2.14 -2.96
N ALA A 16 10.31 0.90 -3.21
CA ALA A 16 11.69 0.51 -2.92
C ALA A 16 12.68 1.32 -3.75
N PHE A 17 12.40 1.56 -5.03
CA PHE A 17 13.23 2.35 -5.91
C PHE A 17 13.33 3.80 -5.45
N ASP A 18 12.23 4.42 -5.03
CA ASP A 18 12.23 5.80 -4.56
C ASP A 18 12.98 5.97 -3.24
N VAL A 19 12.80 5.02 -2.31
CA VAL A 19 13.54 5.00 -1.04
C VAL A 19 15.04 4.84 -1.27
N TRP A 20 15.44 3.91 -2.13
CA TRP A 20 16.85 3.69 -2.45
C TRP A 20 17.45 4.84 -3.25
N SER A 21 16.72 5.43 -4.21
CA SER A 21 17.17 6.61 -4.93
C SER A 21 17.41 7.77 -3.97
N GLY A 22 16.44 8.08 -3.10
CA GLY A 22 16.57 9.16 -2.13
C GLY A 22 17.76 8.97 -1.17
N TYR A 23 18.02 7.73 -0.75
CA TYR A 23 19.21 7.41 0.04
C TYR A 23 20.52 7.59 -0.75
N LEU A 24 20.59 7.07 -1.97
CA LEU A 24 21.80 7.13 -2.81
C LEU A 24 22.08 8.55 -3.32
N ASP A 25 21.06 9.40 -3.42
CA ASP A 25 21.18 10.81 -3.79
C ASP A 25 21.57 11.69 -2.60
N ALA A 26 21.35 11.22 -1.37
CA ALA A 26 21.78 11.91 -0.16
C ALA A 26 23.30 11.79 0.04
N ASP A 27 23.95 12.91 0.41
CA ASP A 27 25.36 12.90 0.80
C ASP A 27 25.51 12.38 2.24
N THR A 28 25.63 11.07 2.38
CA THR A 28 25.74 10.39 3.69
C THR A 28 27.18 10.31 4.21
N GLY A 29 28.17 10.68 3.40
CA GLY A 29 29.60 10.53 3.72
C GLY A 29 30.08 9.08 3.78
N GLU A 30 29.30 8.13 3.26
CA GLU A 30 29.60 6.69 3.25
C GLU A 30 30.50 6.29 2.06
N ASP A 31 30.91 5.02 2.00
CA ASP A 31 31.82 4.51 0.98
C ASP A 31 31.24 4.67 -0.43
N GLN A 32 31.85 5.57 -1.20
CA GLN A 32 31.44 5.89 -2.58
C GLN A 32 31.51 4.70 -3.53
N GLN A 33 32.40 3.73 -3.30
CA GLN A 33 32.48 2.52 -4.13
C GLN A 33 31.28 1.61 -3.89
N VAL A 34 30.89 1.45 -2.62
CA VAL A 34 29.68 0.69 -2.25
C VAL A 34 28.44 1.41 -2.79
N SER A 35 28.34 2.72 -2.63
CA SER A 35 27.23 3.50 -3.19
C SER A 35 27.14 3.40 -4.72
N ALA A 36 28.28 3.39 -5.43
CA ALA A 36 28.30 3.19 -6.88
C ALA A 36 27.81 1.80 -7.29
N ARG A 37 28.19 0.74 -6.55
CA ARG A 37 27.67 -0.62 -6.77
C ARG A 37 26.17 -0.68 -6.54
N LEU A 38 25.68 -0.14 -5.43
CA LEU A 38 24.25 -0.08 -5.11
C LEU A 38 23.45 0.68 -6.18
N ARG A 39 23.98 1.80 -6.72
CA ARG A 39 23.36 2.50 -7.86
C ARG A 39 23.27 1.60 -9.10
N SER A 40 24.33 0.85 -9.42
CA SER A 40 24.31 -0.09 -10.55
C SER A 40 23.27 -1.20 -10.36
N THR A 41 23.13 -1.71 -9.13
CA THR A 41 22.12 -2.73 -8.80
C THR A 41 20.71 -2.15 -8.91
N LEU A 42 20.49 -0.92 -8.42
CA LEU A 42 19.21 -0.22 -8.53
C LEU A 42 18.78 -0.03 -9.99
N GLU A 43 19.69 0.39 -10.86
CA GLU A 43 19.41 0.54 -12.29
C GLU A 43 19.10 -0.80 -12.97
N SER A 44 19.80 -1.86 -12.58
CA SER A 44 19.50 -3.23 -13.05
C SER A 44 18.10 -3.69 -12.61
N ALA A 45 17.72 -3.37 -11.38
CA ALA A 45 16.40 -3.71 -10.84
C ALA A 45 15.27 -2.95 -11.57
N ARG A 46 15.50 -1.66 -11.87
CA ARG A 46 14.57 -0.83 -12.67
C ARG A 46 14.42 -1.40 -14.10
N ALA A 47 15.52 -1.80 -14.73
CA ALA A 47 15.48 -2.41 -16.06
C ALA A 47 14.68 -3.72 -16.07
N ALA A 48 14.94 -4.62 -15.11
CA ALA A 48 14.18 -5.86 -14.96
C ALA A 48 12.69 -5.62 -14.75
N ALA A 49 12.32 -4.64 -13.91
CA ALA A 49 10.93 -4.26 -13.69
C ALA A 49 10.26 -3.72 -14.97
N ALA A 50 10.97 -2.87 -15.74
CA ALA A 50 10.47 -2.32 -16.99
C ALA A 50 10.27 -3.39 -18.09
N GLU A 51 11.06 -4.46 -18.05
CA GLU A 51 10.90 -5.65 -18.90
C GLU A 51 9.79 -6.60 -18.41
N GLY A 52 9.19 -6.32 -17.25
CA GLY A 52 8.12 -7.12 -16.65
C GLY A 52 8.62 -8.25 -15.75
N ASP A 53 9.94 -8.42 -15.56
CA ASP A 53 10.53 -9.40 -14.64
C ASP A 53 10.58 -8.86 -13.20
N ARG A 54 9.39 -8.84 -12.58
CA ARG A 54 9.22 -8.41 -11.19
C ARG A 54 9.94 -9.31 -10.20
N SER A 55 10.11 -10.60 -10.52
CA SER A 55 10.81 -11.55 -9.65
C SER A 55 12.30 -11.23 -9.59
N CYS A 56 12.92 -10.96 -10.73
CA CYS A 56 14.30 -10.51 -10.80
C CYS A 56 14.49 -9.15 -10.13
N ALA A 57 13.61 -8.18 -10.39
CA ALA A 57 13.67 -6.88 -9.74
C ALA A 57 13.61 -6.97 -8.20
N ARG A 58 12.72 -7.82 -7.65
CA ARG A 58 12.64 -8.06 -6.20
C ARG A 58 13.91 -8.70 -5.64
N ALA A 59 14.50 -9.66 -6.36
CA ALA A 59 15.75 -10.28 -5.94
C ALA A 59 16.89 -9.25 -5.88
N LEU A 60 17.02 -8.41 -6.91
CA LEU A 60 18.04 -7.35 -6.94
C LEU A 60 17.86 -6.33 -5.80
N VAL A 61 16.61 -5.96 -5.49
CA VAL A 61 16.32 -5.08 -4.34
C VAL A 61 16.68 -5.77 -3.02
N ALA A 62 16.43 -7.08 -2.88
CA ALA A 62 16.85 -7.84 -1.70
C ALA A 62 18.38 -7.86 -1.56
N ASP A 63 19.09 -8.07 -2.66
CA ASP A 63 20.56 -8.03 -2.70
C ASP A 63 21.10 -6.67 -2.26
N MET A 64 20.43 -5.56 -2.61
CA MET A 64 20.83 -4.22 -2.13
C MET A 64 20.78 -4.09 -0.60
N TYR A 65 19.74 -4.64 0.05
CA TYR A 65 19.65 -4.62 1.51
C TYR A 65 20.76 -5.45 2.16
N GLU A 66 21.07 -6.61 1.59
CA GLU A 66 22.16 -7.47 2.08
C GLU A 66 23.52 -6.81 1.87
N ASP A 67 23.79 -6.27 0.68
CA ASP A 67 25.03 -5.55 0.36
C ASP A 67 25.29 -4.36 1.29
N ALA A 68 24.24 -3.57 1.57
CA ALA A 68 24.35 -2.43 2.49
C ALA A 68 24.60 -2.88 3.93
N ARG A 69 23.97 -3.99 4.35
CA ARG A 69 24.19 -4.61 5.67
C ARG A 69 25.61 -5.13 5.81
N GLU A 70 26.13 -5.82 4.80
CA GLU A 70 27.50 -6.36 4.78
C GLU A 70 28.56 -5.26 4.77
N ALA A 71 28.31 -4.19 4.02
CA ALA A 71 29.17 -3.01 4.00
C ALA A 71 29.07 -2.16 5.28
N GLY A 72 28.12 -2.45 6.17
CA GLY A 72 27.93 -1.70 7.43
C GLY A 72 27.48 -0.25 7.22
N LEU A 73 26.74 0.01 6.14
CA LEU A 73 26.21 1.34 5.85
C LEU A 73 25.21 1.75 6.94
N ARG A 74 25.54 2.82 7.66
CA ARG A 74 24.81 3.26 8.85
C ARG A 74 23.47 3.90 8.50
N TRP A 75 23.41 4.59 7.36
CA TRP A 75 22.24 5.36 6.96
C TRP A 75 21.40 4.64 5.90
N ALA A 76 21.79 3.42 5.51
CA ALA A 76 21.05 2.66 4.53
C ALA A 76 19.62 2.35 5.00
N PRO A 77 18.64 2.34 4.08
CA PRO A 77 17.28 1.92 4.38
C PRO A 77 17.26 0.48 4.92
N LEU A 78 16.36 0.24 5.88
CA LEU A 78 16.11 -1.09 6.42
C LEU A 78 14.85 -1.69 5.83
N PRO A 79 14.79 -3.02 5.62
CA PRO A 79 13.56 -3.67 5.21
C PRO A 79 12.49 -3.48 6.29
N ALA A 80 11.29 -3.09 5.87
CA ALA A 80 10.14 -2.95 6.75
C ALA A 80 9.69 -4.33 7.27
N ARG A 81 9.05 -4.36 8.46
CA ARG A 81 8.41 -5.59 8.93
C ARG A 81 7.27 -5.98 7.98
N PRO A 82 6.89 -7.27 7.85
CA PRO A 82 5.88 -7.69 6.88
C PRO A 82 4.57 -6.87 6.93
N CYS A 83 4.04 -6.60 8.13
CA CYS A 83 2.82 -5.80 8.28
C CYS A 83 3.00 -4.31 7.91
N GLU A 84 4.20 -3.76 8.13
CA GLU A 84 4.54 -2.39 7.77
C GLU A 84 4.77 -2.28 6.26
N ALA A 85 5.40 -3.29 5.66
CA ALA A 85 5.65 -3.37 4.22
C ALA A 85 4.32 -3.32 3.43
N ASP A 86 3.33 -4.12 3.84
CA ASP A 86 2.00 -4.09 3.23
C ASP A 86 1.33 -2.72 3.36
N SER A 87 1.36 -2.14 4.56
CA SER A 87 0.74 -0.83 4.80
C SER A 87 1.40 0.29 4.01
N GLN A 88 2.73 0.29 3.94
CA GLN A 88 3.51 1.27 3.16
C GLN A 88 3.27 1.11 1.66
N THR A 89 3.15 -0.12 1.17
CA THR A 89 2.88 -0.40 -0.24
C THR A 89 1.51 0.13 -0.64
N ARG A 90 0.48 -0.09 0.18
CA ARG A 90 -0.85 0.49 -0.07
C ARG A 90 -0.83 2.01 -0.04
N ASP A 91 -0.09 2.60 0.90
CA ASP A 91 0.01 4.05 1.02
C ASP A 91 0.67 4.67 -0.22
N TYR A 92 1.75 4.07 -0.70
CA TYR A 92 2.42 4.45 -1.94
C TYR A 92 1.50 4.28 -3.16
N ALA A 93 0.86 3.12 -3.30
CA ALA A 93 -0.08 2.85 -4.39
C ALA A 93 -1.24 3.86 -4.42
N LYS A 94 -1.76 4.24 -3.25
CA LYS A 94 -2.81 5.26 -3.11
C LYS A 94 -2.35 6.62 -3.65
N ASP A 95 -1.10 7.01 -3.41
CA ASP A 95 -0.56 8.27 -3.92
C ASP A 95 -0.33 8.23 -5.44
N GLU A 96 0.12 7.08 -5.99
CA GLU A 96 0.23 6.86 -7.44
C GLU A 96 -1.14 6.86 -8.12
N LEU A 97 -2.11 6.14 -7.56
CA LEU A 97 -3.50 6.14 -8.04
C LEU A 97 -4.08 7.55 -8.06
N ARG A 98 -3.79 8.36 -7.04
CA ARG A 98 -4.26 9.75 -6.97
C ARG A 98 -3.72 10.61 -8.11
N GLN A 99 -2.58 10.29 -8.71
CA GLN A 99 -2.03 11.05 -9.83
C GLN A 99 -2.75 10.75 -11.15
N VAL A 100 -3.29 9.53 -11.31
CA VAL A 100 -3.91 9.08 -12.57
C VAL A 100 -5.43 9.11 -12.57
N LEU A 101 -6.07 9.06 -11.39
CA LEU A 101 -7.53 9.05 -11.26
C LEU A 101 -8.13 10.45 -11.45
N PRO A 102 -9.28 10.56 -12.16
CA PRO A 102 -10.04 11.81 -12.22
C PRO A 102 -10.43 12.32 -10.82
N LEU A 103 -10.48 13.65 -10.65
CA LEU A 103 -10.82 14.28 -9.36
C LEU A 103 -12.15 13.76 -8.80
N GLU A 104 -13.21 13.71 -9.61
CA GLU A 104 -14.55 13.26 -9.18
C GLU A 104 -14.51 11.83 -8.61
N LEU A 105 -13.78 10.92 -9.26
CA LEU A 105 -13.64 9.55 -8.79
C LEU A 105 -12.86 9.49 -7.47
N ARG A 106 -11.83 10.32 -7.30
CA ARG A 106 -11.09 10.41 -6.03
C ARG A 106 -11.97 10.90 -4.89
N GLU A 107 -12.79 11.92 -5.11
CA GLU A 107 -13.72 12.45 -4.10
C GLU A 107 -14.78 11.41 -3.70
N ASP A 108 -15.28 10.64 -4.68
CA ASP A 108 -16.20 9.55 -4.44
C ASP A 108 -15.58 8.40 -3.62
N LEU A 109 -14.35 8.00 -3.94
CA LEU A 109 -13.61 6.98 -3.20
C LEU A 109 -13.28 7.44 -1.77
N ASP A 110 -12.80 8.68 -1.61
CA ASP A 110 -12.51 9.27 -0.30
C ASP A 110 -13.78 9.36 0.56
N SER A 111 -14.91 9.74 -0.04
CA SER A 111 -16.21 9.75 0.65
C SER A 111 -16.59 8.36 1.16
N VAL A 112 -16.48 7.33 0.32
CA VAL A 112 -16.75 5.94 0.71
C VAL A 112 -15.80 5.49 1.83
N ALA A 113 -14.51 5.80 1.73
CA ALA A 113 -13.50 5.48 2.74
C ALA A 113 -13.82 6.12 4.10
N ILE A 114 -14.24 7.39 4.11
CA ILE A 114 -14.65 8.10 5.34
C ILE A 114 -15.86 7.41 5.97
N TYR A 115 -16.91 7.13 5.19
CA TYR A 115 -18.10 6.45 5.71
C TYR A 115 -17.78 5.05 6.24
N LEU A 116 -16.99 4.25 5.52
CA LEU A 116 -16.54 2.94 5.98
C LEU A 116 -15.82 3.03 7.33
N ARG A 117 -14.89 3.98 7.46
CA ARG A 117 -14.11 4.18 8.69
C ARG A 117 -15.00 4.58 9.86
N VAL A 118 -15.92 5.54 9.64
CA VAL A 118 -16.81 6.04 10.69
C VAL A 118 -17.80 4.94 11.11
N THR A 119 -18.50 4.32 10.17
CA THR A 119 -19.50 3.29 10.44
C THR A 119 -18.86 2.04 11.04
N GLY A 120 -17.71 1.61 10.53
CA GLY A 120 -16.94 0.49 11.09
C GLY A 120 -16.52 0.71 12.53
N ARG A 121 -15.99 1.89 12.88
CA ARG A 121 -15.65 2.22 14.28
C ARG A 121 -16.87 2.22 15.19
N ARG A 122 -17.98 2.81 14.76
CA ARG A 122 -19.21 2.85 15.56
C ARG A 122 -19.74 1.45 15.82
N LEU A 123 -19.74 0.59 14.80
CA LEU A 123 -20.11 -0.81 14.93
C LEU A 123 -19.17 -1.54 15.90
N GLN A 124 -17.85 -1.41 15.76
CA GLN A 124 -16.90 -2.06 16.68
C GLN A 124 -17.09 -1.65 18.15
N ALA A 125 -17.50 -0.41 18.40
CA ALA A 125 -17.80 0.12 19.73
C ALA A 125 -19.20 -0.26 20.26
N ALA A 126 -20.06 -0.87 19.44
CA ALA A 126 -21.42 -1.21 19.85
C ALA A 126 -21.40 -2.33 20.91
N PRO A 127 -22.09 -2.14 22.06
CA PRO A 127 -22.19 -3.16 23.07
C PRO A 127 -23.07 -4.32 22.58
N GLY A 128 -22.80 -5.54 23.06
CA GLY A 128 -23.66 -6.70 22.79
C GLY A 128 -23.49 -7.34 21.41
N LEU A 129 -22.53 -6.91 20.60
CA LEU A 129 -22.19 -7.61 19.35
C LEU A 129 -21.66 -9.02 19.61
N ASP A 130 -22.33 -10.01 19.03
CA ASP A 130 -21.88 -11.39 19.00
C ASP A 130 -20.64 -11.57 18.10
N ALA A 131 -19.96 -12.70 18.27
CA ALA A 131 -18.73 -13.01 17.54
C ALA A 131 -18.95 -13.10 16.02
N ALA A 132 -20.10 -13.62 15.58
CA ALA A 132 -20.42 -13.75 14.16
C ALA A 132 -20.54 -12.39 13.48
N THR A 133 -21.25 -11.46 14.12
CA THR A 133 -21.41 -10.09 13.62
C THR A 133 -20.09 -9.34 13.63
N ARG A 134 -19.23 -9.54 14.64
CA ARG A 134 -17.87 -8.97 14.64
C ARG A 134 -17.06 -9.48 13.46
N GLN A 135 -17.15 -10.76 13.14
CA GLN A 135 -16.49 -11.34 11.98
C GLN A 135 -17.04 -10.77 10.67
N ASP A 136 -18.35 -10.60 10.55
CA ASP A 136 -18.99 -9.98 9.38
C ASP A 136 -18.52 -8.53 9.17
N ILE A 137 -18.41 -7.74 10.26
CA ILE A 137 -17.90 -6.37 10.20
C ILE A 137 -16.46 -6.36 9.69
N ILE A 138 -15.60 -7.23 10.22
CA ILE A 138 -14.19 -7.35 9.78
C ILE A 138 -14.16 -7.73 8.30
N TYR A 139 -14.94 -8.73 7.88
CA TYR A 139 -14.98 -9.21 6.51
C TYR A 139 -15.45 -8.13 5.52
N ILE A 140 -16.55 -7.45 5.82
CA ILE A 140 -17.09 -6.38 4.97
C ILE A 140 -16.09 -5.22 4.88
N THR A 141 -15.50 -4.81 6.00
CA THR A 141 -14.51 -3.73 6.03
C THR A 141 -13.26 -4.09 5.23
N ALA A 142 -12.78 -5.34 5.34
CA ALA A 142 -11.64 -5.81 4.57
C ALA A 142 -11.92 -5.83 3.06
N ARG A 143 -13.09 -6.34 2.64
CA ARG A 143 -13.50 -6.32 1.23
C ARG A 143 -13.66 -4.91 0.68
N ALA A 144 -14.25 -4.01 1.47
CA ALA A 144 -14.40 -2.62 1.08
C ALA A 144 -13.04 -1.93 0.94
N GLY A 145 -12.11 -2.22 1.86
CA GLY A 145 -10.72 -1.74 1.79
C GLY A 145 -10.03 -2.21 0.51
N MET A 146 -10.11 -3.50 0.18
CA MET A 146 -9.55 -4.01 -1.08
C MET A 146 -10.16 -3.34 -2.31
N ALA A 147 -11.47 -3.11 -2.32
CA ALA A 147 -12.12 -2.40 -3.42
C ALA A 147 -11.61 -0.96 -3.56
N LEU A 148 -11.36 -0.27 -2.45
CA LEU A 148 -10.75 1.07 -2.45
C LEU A 148 -9.30 1.02 -2.95
N ASP A 149 -8.52 0.02 -2.55
CA ASP A 149 -7.13 -0.17 -3.00
C ASP A 149 -7.06 -0.31 -4.54
N PHE A 150 -8.07 -0.91 -5.16
CA PHE A 150 -8.17 -1.05 -6.62
C PHE A 150 -9.02 0.04 -7.31
N ALA A 151 -9.38 1.11 -6.59
CA ALA A 151 -10.25 2.18 -7.10
C ALA A 151 -11.60 1.68 -7.68
N ASP A 152 -12.09 0.51 -7.24
CA ASP A 152 -13.39 -0.05 -7.61
C ASP A 152 -14.51 0.57 -6.76
N LEU A 153 -14.99 1.72 -7.23
CA LEU A 153 -16.04 2.48 -6.56
C LEU A 153 -17.34 1.67 -6.41
N THR A 154 -17.69 0.84 -7.39
CA THR A 154 -18.94 0.06 -7.36
C THR A 154 -18.87 -1.01 -6.28
N ALA A 155 -17.78 -1.76 -6.21
CA ALA A 155 -17.57 -2.74 -5.15
C ALA A 155 -17.46 -2.07 -3.77
N ALA A 156 -16.73 -0.96 -3.65
CA ALA A 156 -16.59 -0.24 -2.40
C ALA A 156 -17.94 0.29 -1.87
N ARG A 157 -18.78 0.87 -2.74
CA ARG A 157 -20.15 1.31 -2.40
C ARG A 157 -21.03 0.14 -1.97
N ARG A 158 -20.95 -1.00 -2.68
CA ARG A 158 -21.72 -2.20 -2.33
C ARG A 158 -21.39 -2.69 -0.92
N GLU A 159 -20.11 -2.75 -0.56
CA GLU A 159 -19.71 -3.16 0.79
C GLU A 159 -20.06 -2.12 1.85
N LEU A 160 -19.96 -0.82 1.53
CA LEU A 160 -20.42 0.23 2.43
C LEU A 160 -21.92 0.10 2.72
N GLU A 161 -22.76 -0.15 1.72
CA GLU A 161 -24.21 -0.32 1.95
C GLU A 161 -24.52 -1.57 2.79
N ARG A 162 -23.75 -2.65 2.64
CA ARG A 162 -23.84 -3.82 3.55
C ARG A 162 -23.48 -3.45 4.99
N LEU A 163 -22.43 -2.65 5.17
CA LEU A 163 -22.01 -2.19 6.50
C LEU A 163 -23.05 -1.27 7.14
N LYS A 164 -23.63 -0.34 6.37
CA LYS A 164 -24.75 0.52 6.81
C LYS A 164 -25.99 -0.29 7.20
N ALA A 165 -26.33 -1.32 6.42
CA ALA A 165 -27.44 -2.20 6.76
C ALA A 165 -27.22 -2.90 8.12
N LEU A 166 -25.99 -3.34 8.42
CA LEU A 166 -25.64 -3.84 9.75
C LEU A 166 -25.74 -2.75 10.81
N ALA A 167 -25.24 -1.55 10.53
CA ALA A 167 -25.30 -0.44 11.48
C ALA A 167 -26.75 -0.06 11.83
N ARG A 168 -27.66 -0.04 10.87
CA ARG A 168 -29.11 0.18 11.11
C ARG A 168 -29.72 -0.95 11.94
N ARG A 169 -29.41 -2.21 11.63
CA ARG A 169 -29.89 -3.37 12.40
C ARG A 169 -29.48 -3.30 13.87
N TRP A 170 -28.30 -2.75 14.15
CA TRP A 170 -27.76 -2.60 15.50
C TRP A 170 -28.04 -1.22 16.12
N GLY A 171 -28.82 -0.35 15.48
CA GLY A 171 -29.18 0.98 16.01
C GLY A 171 -28.00 1.96 16.11
N VAL A 172 -26.92 1.70 15.37
CA VAL A 172 -25.67 2.46 15.38
C VAL A 172 -25.68 3.63 14.38
N GLU A 173 -26.54 3.54 13.37
CA GLU A 173 -26.77 4.57 12.37
C GLU A 173 -28.24 5.04 12.48
N ARG A 174 -28.46 6.36 12.60
CA ARG A 174 -29.79 6.98 12.56
C ARG A 174 -30.09 7.45 11.14
#